data_AF-G9KGL4-F1
#
_entry.id   AF-G9KGL4-F1
#
_cell.length_a   1.000
_cell.length_b   1.000
_cell.length_c   1.000
_cell.angle_alpha   90.00
_cell.angle_beta   90.00
_cell.angle_gamma   90.00
#
_symmetry.space_group_name_H-M   'P 1'
#
loop_
_entity.id
_entity.type
_entity.pdbx_description
1 polymer ?
#
loop_
_entity_poly.entity_id
_entity_poly.type
_entity_poly.pdbx_seq_one_letter_code
_entity_poly.pdbx_strand_id
1 'polypeptide(L)'
;GLPTEGRQGGHRVVQSVKAICNALAAVETPEITSALNQLPPCPSRMQPKIQKDPTVLAVRENREKVVEALTAAILDLVELYCSTFDADFQTAVHGSRKHDLVQEACHFTGPLAFTVYATHRIPITWATSYEDFYLSCSLSHGGKELCSPLYTRRAHFSKYLFHLIIWDQQICFPIQVNRLPRETLLCATLYALPIPLPGSSSEANKQRRLPEALGWVTTPLFNFRQVLTCGRKLLGLWPATQESPSARWSAPNFHQPDSVILQIDFPTSAFDIKFTSPPGDKFSPRYVFGSLREEDQRVLKNIMRKESLYWLTDADKKRLWEKRYYCHLEVSSLPLVLASAPSWEWACLPDIYALLKQWTHMNHQDALGLLHATFPDQEVRRMAVQWIGSLSDAELLDYLPQLVQALKYECYLDSPLVRFLLKRAVSDLRVTHYFFWLLKDGLKDSQFSIRYQYLLAALLCCCGKGLREEFNRQCW
;
A
#
# COMPACT_ATOMS: atom_id res chain seq x y z
N GLY A 1 -57.64 1.41 11.26
CA GLY A 1 -56.31 0.77 11.14
C GLY A 1 -56.04 0.50 9.68
N LEU A 2 -54.85 0.91 9.22
CA LEU A 2 -54.20 0.65 7.92
C LEU A 2 -54.93 1.17 6.65
N PRO A 3 -54.20 1.84 5.73
CA PRO A 3 -53.10 1.20 5.00
C PRO A 3 -51.83 2.05 4.84
N THR A 4 -50.73 1.61 5.43
CA THR A 4 -49.36 2.15 5.24
C THR A 4 -48.47 1.22 4.39
N GLU A 5 -48.97 0.06 3.96
CA GLU A 5 -48.14 -0.99 3.32
C GLU A 5 -47.66 -0.68 1.90
N GLY A 6 -48.32 0.22 1.15
CA GLY A 6 -47.96 0.52 -0.25
C GLY A 6 -46.77 1.49 -0.42
N ARG A 7 -46.48 2.34 0.57
CA ARG A 7 -45.27 3.19 0.61
C ARG A 7 -44.03 2.42 1.05
N GLN A 8 -44.18 1.18 1.52
CA GLN A 8 -43.12 0.42 2.17
C GLN A 8 -42.20 -0.32 1.19
N GLY A 9 -42.62 -0.64 -0.04
CA GLY A 9 -41.83 -1.47 -0.96
C GLY A 9 -40.45 -0.88 -1.30
N GLY A 10 -40.42 0.32 -1.90
CA GLY A 10 -39.15 1.00 -2.24
C GLY A 10 -38.32 1.38 -1.02
N HIS A 11 -38.97 1.80 0.07
CA HIS A 11 -38.29 2.10 1.34
C HIS A 11 -37.64 0.85 1.96
N ARG A 12 -38.30 -0.32 1.89
CA ARG A 12 -37.75 -1.60 2.34
C ARG A 12 -36.54 -2.01 1.50
N VAL A 13 -36.58 -1.83 0.17
CA VAL A 13 -35.42 -2.11 -0.71
C VAL A 13 -34.23 -1.24 -0.30
N VAL A 14 -34.41 0.08 -0.18
CA VAL A 14 -33.33 0.99 0.27
C VAL A 14 -32.79 0.60 1.64
N GLN A 15 -33.66 0.22 2.58
CA GLN A 15 -33.25 -0.25 3.91
C GLN A 15 -32.47 -1.57 3.85
N SER A 16 -32.89 -2.53 3.02
CA SER A 16 -32.18 -3.78 2.82
C SER A 16 -30.80 -3.56 2.20
N VAL A 17 -30.70 -2.73 1.16
CA VAL A 17 -29.42 -2.37 0.54
C VAL A 17 -28.51 -1.69 1.54
N LYS A 18 -29.04 -0.72 2.32
CA LYS A 18 -28.28 -0.08 3.38
C LYS A 18 -27.79 -1.07 4.43
N ALA A 19 -28.59 -2.05 4.82
CA ALA A 19 -28.18 -3.09 5.76
C ALA A 19 -27.05 -3.97 5.19
N ILE A 20 -27.12 -4.34 3.90
CA ILE A 20 -26.07 -5.09 3.19
C ILE A 20 -24.79 -4.27 3.14
N CYS A 21 -24.84 -3.02 2.66
CA CYS A 21 -23.67 -2.14 2.62
C CYS A 21 -23.07 -1.92 4.02
N ASN A 22 -23.89 -1.82 5.06
CA ASN A 22 -23.41 -1.68 6.44
C ASN A 22 -22.63 -2.92 6.91
N ALA A 23 -23.08 -4.12 6.53
CA ALA A 23 -22.33 -5.37 6.77
C ALA A 23 -21.03 -5.43 5.94
N LEU A 24 -21.06 -4.91 4.70
CA LEU A 24 -19.93 -4.81 3.80
C LEU A 24 -19.13 -3.51 4.03
N ALA A 25 -18.71 -3.32 5.28
CA ALA A 25 -17.84 -2.23 5.67
C ALA A 25 -18.44 -0.81 5.55
N ALA A 26 -19.75 -0.64 5.53
CA ALA A 26 -20.42 0.67 5.36
C ALA A 26 -19.90 1.46 4.15
N VAL A 27 -19.56 0.73 3.08
CA VAL A 27 -19.13 1.29 1.79
C VAL A 27 -20.33 1.39 0.85
N GLU A 28 -20.47 2.54 0.20
CA GLU A 28 -21.51 2.80 -0.79
C GLU A 28 -20.85 3.17 -2.13
N THR A 29 -20.92 2.29 -3.12
CA THR A 29 -20.31 2.49 -4.44
C THR A 29 -21.20 3.34 -5.35
N PRO A 30 -20.63 4.00 -6.38
CA PRO A 30 -21.41 4.82 -7.31
C PRO A 30 -22.48 4.02 -8.04
N GLU A 31 -22.22 2.75 -8.34
CA GLU A 31 -23.17 1.86 -9.01
C GLU A 31 -24.40 1.59 -8.13
N ILE A 32 -24.21 1.45 -6.81
CA ILE A 32 -25.31 1.26 -5.85
C ILE A 32 -26.14 2.54 -5.77
N THR A 33 -25.50 3.69 -5.57
CA THR A 33 -26.20 4.99 -5.51
C THR A 33 -26.95 5.26 -6.82
N SER A 34 -26.34 5.00 -7.97
CA SER A 34 -26.97 5.15 -9.29
C SER A 34 -28.18 4.23 -9.47
N ALA A 35 -28.05 2.94 -9.14
CA ALA A 35 -29.16 2.00 -9.23
C ALA A 35 -30.33 2.37 -8.31
N LEU A 36 -30.03 2.81 -7.08
CA LEU A 36 -31.05 3.28 -6.13
C LEU A 36 -31.77 4.54 -6.62
N ASN A 37 -31.05 5.49 -7.24
CA ASN A 37 -31.65 6.71 -7.79
C ASN A 37 -32.60 6.43 -8.97
N GLN A 38 -32.48 5.27 -9.62
CA GLN A 38 -33.37 4.84 -10.70
C GLN A 38 -34.65 4.13 -10.20
N LEU A 39 -34.79 3.88 -8.90
CA LEU A 39 -35.98 3.22 -8.34
C LEU A 39 -37.23 4.09 -8.56
N PRO A 40 -38.27 3.58 -9.22
CA PRO A 40 -39.49 4.34 -9.43
C PRO A 40 -40.21 4.60 -8.09
N PRO A 41 -40.83 5.78 -7.89
CA PRO A 41 -41.67 6.03 -6.73
C PRO A 41 -42.80 5.00 -6.66
N CYS A 42 -42.97 4.37 -5.49
CA CYS A 42 -43.89 3.25 -5.31
C CYS A 42 -45.34 3.72 -5.52
N PRO A 43 -46.10 3.21 -6.51
CA PRO A 43 -47.49 3.59 -6.69
C PRO A 43 -48.34 2.95 -5.60
N SER A 44 -49.00 3.78 -4.80
CA SER A 44 -50.07 3.36 -3.91
C SER A 44 -51.26 2.85 -4.73
N ARG A 45 -51.56 1.55 -4.62
CA ARG A 45 -52.70 0.82 -5.23
C ARG A 45 -52.74 0.84 -6.77
N MET A 46 -52.31 -0.26 -7.40
CA MET A 46 -52.96 -0.70 -8.64
C MET A 46 -54.05 -1.71 -8.26
N GLN A 47 -55.32 -1.36 -8.51
CA GLN A 47 -56.37 -2.37 -8.58
C GLN A 47 -56.07 -3.32 -9.75
N PRO A 48 -56.38 -4.62 -9.63
CA PRO A 48 -56.17 -5.57 -10.71
C PRO A 48 -57.24 -5.32 -11.78
N LYS A 49 -56.95 -4.45 -12.74
CA LYS A 49 -57.61 -4.50 -14.05
C LYS A 49 -56.62 -5.05 -15.04
N ILE A 50 -56.91 -6.28 -15.48
CA ILE A 50 -56.23 -6.96 -16.57
C ILE A 50 -56.55 -6.17 -17.84
N GLN A 51 -55.72 -5.18 -18.14
CA GLN A 51 -55.59 -4.64 -19.48
C GLN A 51 -54.09 -4.68 -19.80
N LYS A 52 -53.75 -5.32 -20.92
CA LYS A 52 -52.40 -5.34 -21.50
C LYS A 52 -52.07 -3.94 -22.01
N ASP A 53 -51.94 -2.99 -21.09
CA ASP A 53 -51.60 -1.61 -21.41
C ASP A 53 -50.07 -1.52 -21.59
N PRO A 54 -49.56 -1.06 -22.74
CA PRO A 54 -48.12 -1.00 -23.02
C PRO A 54 -47.32 -0.20 -21.98
N THR A 55 -47.97 0.76 -21.31
CA THR A 55 -47.42 1.57 -20.20
C THR A 55 -47.16 0.76 -18.93
N VAL A 56 -47.98 -0.25 -18.61
CA VAL A 56 -47.79 -1.08 -17.40
C VAL A 56 -46.66 -2.10 -17.61
N LEU A 57 -46.51 -2.63 -18.82
CA LEU A 57 -45.41 -3.51 -19.21
C LEU A 57 -44.06 -2.77 -19.16
N ALA A 58 -44.00 -1.55 -19.72
CA ALA A 58 -42.79 -0.72 -19.69
C ALA A 58 -42.34 -0.38 -18.24
N VAL A 59 -43.29 -0.11 -17.33
CA VAL A 59 -42.99 0.12 -15.91
C VAL A 59 -42.46 -1.13 -15.22
N ARG A 60 -42.94 -2.31 -15.60
CA ARG A 60 -42.48 -3.59 -15.06
C ARG A 60 -41.08 -3.95 -15.56
N GLU A 61 -40.83 -3.83 -16.86
CA GLU A 61 -39.49 -4.03 -17.44
C GLU A 61 -38.47 -3.06 -16.86
N ASN A 62 -38.85 -1.79 -16.64
CA ASN A 62 -37.96 -0.83 -15.99
C ASN A 62 -37.61 -1.21 -14.55
N ARG A 63 -38.57 -1.77 -13.79
CA ARG A 63 -38.29 -2.28 -12.43
C ARG A 63 -37.36 -3.48 -12.44
N GLU A 64 -37.55 -4.41 -13.37
CA GLU A 64 -36.69 -5.58 -13.52
C GLU A 64 -35.25 -5.15 -13.82
N LYS A 65 -35.05 -4.22 -14.76
CA LYS A 65 -33.73 -3.64 -15.06
C LYS A 65 -33.07 -2.95 -13.86
N VAL A 66 -33.82 -2.17 -13.09
CA VAL A 66 -33.28 -1.49 -11.89
C VAL A 66 -32.88 -2.50 -10.81
N VAL A 67 -33.69 -3.54 -10.61
CA VAL A 67 -33.37 -4.61 -9.66
C VAL A 67 -32.14 -5.40 -10.12
N GLU A 68 -32.04 -5.75 -11.40
CA GLU A 68 -30.86 -6.41 -11.98
C GLU A 68 -29.59 -5.57 -11.81
N ALA A 69 -29.65 -4.28 -12.13
CA ALA A 69 -28.53 -3.36 -11.95
C ALA A 69 -28.11 -3.24 -10.47
N LEU A 70 -29.09 -3.18 -9.56
CA LEU A 70 -28.84 -3.14 -8.12
C LEU A 70 -28.22 -4.45 -7.62
N THR A 71 -28.72 -5.60 -8.09
CA THR A 71 -28.16 -6.91 -7.76
C THR A 71 -26.72 -7.02 -8.24
N ALA A 72 -26.42 -6.60 -9.48
CA ALA A 72 -25.07 -6.58 -10.02
C ALA A 72 -24.14 -5.69 -9.17
N ALA A 73 -24.58 -4.46 -8.84
CA ALA A 73 -23.79 -3.54 -8.02
C ALA A 73 -23.50 -4.07 -6.61
N ILE A 74 -24.45 -4.81 -6.01
CA ILE A 74 -24.23 -5.47 -4.71
C ILE A 74 -23.22 -6.62 -4.85
N LEU A 75 -23.32 -7.44 -5.90
CA LEU A 75 -22.38 -8.52 -6.14
C LEU A 75 -20.95 -7.98 -6.37
N ASP A 76 -20.81 -6.89 -7.11
CA ASP A 76 -19.53 -6.20 -7.31
C ASP A 76 -18.96 -5.68 -5.98
N LEU A 77 -19.81 -5.14 -5.08
CA LEU A 77 -19.40 -4.74 -3.74
C LEU A 77 -18.96 -5.93 -2.87
N VAL A 78 -19.65 -7.06 -2.96
CA VAL A 78 -19.27 -8.30 -2.26
C VAL A 78 -17.91 -8.79 -2.75
N GLU A 79 -17.68 -8.81 -4.07
CA GLU A 79 -16.38 -9.18 -4.64
C GLU A 79 -15.27 -8.21 -4.20
N LEU A 80 -15.55 -6.90 -4.24
CA LEU A 80 -14.63 -5.88 -3.74
C LEU A 80 -14.29 -6.11 -2.26
N TYR A 81 -15.29 -6.43 -1.44
CA TYR A 81 -15.11 -6.75 -0.02
C TYR A 81 -14.21 -7.98 0.16
N CYS A 82 -14.52 -9.11 -0.48
CA CYS A 82 -13.71 -10.33 -0.42
C CYS A 82 -12.27 -10.13 -0.90
N SER A 83 -12.05 -9.23 -1.86
CA SER A 83 -10.70 -8.92 -2.37
C SER A 83 -9.90 -7.96 -1.49
N THR A 84 -10.57 -7.25 -0.58
CA THR A 84 -9.99 -6.22 0.29
C THR A 84 -9.77 -6.72 1.71
N PHE A 85 -10.76 -7.42 2.25
CA PHE A 85 -10.80 -7.89 3.63
C PHE A 85 -10.54 -9.40 3.66
N ASP A 86 -10.01 -9.89 4.79
CA ASP A 86 -9.83 -11.33 5.04
C ASP A 86 -11.19 -12.00 5.31
N ALA A 87 -12.02 -12.09 4.27
CA ALA A 87 -13.34 -12.73 4.31
C ALA A 87 -13.20 -14.26 4.36
N ASP A 88 -14.01 -14.91 5.17
CA ASP A 88 -14.14 -16.37 5.26
C ASP A 88 -15.02 -16.99 4.17
N PHE A 89 -15.54 -16.16 3.26
CA PHE A 89 -16.34 -16.55 2.11
C PHE A 89 -15.79 -15.94 0.81
N GLN A 90 -16.17 -16.54 -0.31
CA GLN A 90 -15.82 -16.08 -1.66
C GLN A 90 -17.06 -16.11 -2.55
N THR A 91 -17.09 -15.27 -3.58
CA THR A 91 -18.15 -15.29 -4.58
C THR A 91 -18.02 -16.53 -5.47
N ALA A 92 -19.16 -17.12 -5.88
CA ALA A 92 -19.17 -18.35 -6.70
C ALA A 92 -18.59 -18.17 -8.10
N VAL A 93 -18.58 -16.93 -8.61
CA VAL A 93 -17.91 -16.58 -9.86
C VAL A 93 -16.45 -16.35 -9.52
N HIS A 94 -15.58 -17.29 -9.89
CA HIS A 94 -14.12 -17.12 -9.86
C HIS A 94 -13.71 -16.06 -10.90
N GLY A 95 -13.95 -14.80 -10.57
CA GLY A 95 -13.61 -13.62 -11.35
C GLY A 95 -12.24 -13.07 -11.02
N SER A 96 -11.26 -13.91 -10.63
CA SER A 96 -9.88 -13.48 -10.89
C SER A 96 -9.79 -13.43 -12.41
N ARG A 97 -9.95 -12.23 -12.99
CA ARG A 97 -9.46 -11.93 -14.33
C ARG A 97 -7.95 -12.19 -14.29
N LYS A 98 -7.57 -13.46 -14.34
CA LYS A 98 -6.25 -13.85 -14.81
C LYS A 98 -6.28 -13.42 -16.25
N HIS A 99 -5.72 -12.26 -16.50
CA HIS A 99 -5.47 -11.85 -17.85
C HIS A 99 -4.44 -12.84 -18.41
N ASP A 100 -4.82 -13.64 -19.41
CA ASP A 100 -3.88 -14.51 -20.11
C ASP A 100 -2.78 -13.70 -20.81
N LEU A 101 -3.09 -12.43 -21.10
CA LEU A 101 -2.20 -11.47 -21.72
C LEU A 101 -1.44 -10.67 -20.66
N VAL A 102 -0.11 -10.69 -20.77
CA VAL A 102 0.80 -9.94 -19.91
C VAL A 102 1.61 -8.97 -20.78
N GLN A 103 1.68 -7.71 -20.36
CA GLN A 103 2.56 -6.70 -20.94
C GLN A 103 3.67 -6.35 -19.93
N GLU A 104 4.90 -6.25 -20.40
CA GLU A 104 6.00 -5.83 -19.53
C GLU A 104 5.95 -4.34 -19.23
N ALA A 105 6.12 -4.00 -17.95
CA ALA A 105 6.06 -2.63 -17.45
C ALA A 105 7.11 -1.73 -18.12
N CYS A 106 8.30 -2.23 -18.43
CA CYS A 106 9.37 -1.48 -19.09
C CYS A 106 9.01 -0.99 -20.51
N HIS A 107 8.08 -1.68 -21.19
CA HIS A 107 7.58 -1.32 -22.52
C HIS A 107 6.28 -0.50 -22.47
N PHE A 108 5.71 -0.26 -21.29
CA PHE A 108 4.46 0.49 -21.14
C PHE A 108 4.75 1.97 -20.85
N THR A 109 4.53 2.83 -21.85
CA THR A 109 4.80 4.29 -21.77
C THR A 109 3.60 5.12 -21.32
N GLY A 110 2.49 4.49 -20.95
CA GLY A 110 1.30 5.19 -20.46
C GLY A 110 1.56 5.92 -19.12
N PRO A 111 0.86 7.03 -18.86
CA PRO A 111 0.98 7.73 -17.59
C PRO A 111 0.41 6.88 -16.45
N LEU A 112 0.95 7.05 -15.24
CA LEU A 112 0.29 6.51 -14.05
C LEU A 112 -0.90 7.41 -13.68
N ALA A 113 -2.11 6.90 -13.91
CA ALA A 113 -3.35 7.59 -13.57
C ALA A 113 -4.33 6.67 -12.84
N PHE A 114 -5.12 7.25 -11.94
CA PHE A 114 -6.21 6.58 -11.23
C PHE A 114 -7.24 7.61 -10.78
N THR A 115 -8.46 7.16 -10.49
CA THR A 115 -9.52 8.02 -9.97
C THR A 115 -9.57 7.92 -8.46
N VAL A 116 -9.43 9.05 -7.78
CA VAL A 116 -9.77 9.18 -6.36
C VAL A 116 -11.28 9.41 -6.30
N TYR A 117 -12.02 8.38 -5.91
CA TYR A 117 -13.48 8.43 -5.95
C TYR A 117 -14.04 9.09 -4.69
N ALA A 118 -13.97 8.39 -3.55
CA ALA A 118 -14.59 8.85 -2.30
C ALA A 118 -13.90 8.30 -1.06
N THR A 119 -14.16 8.93 0.08
CA THR A 119 -13.88 8.37 1.40
C THR A 119 -15.18 8.01 2.11
N HIS A 120 -15.22 6.80 2.65
CA HIS A 120 -16.34 6.17 3.35
C HIS A 120 -16.08 6.14 4.85
N ARG A 121 -17.11 5.80 5.64
CA ARG A 121 -17.08 5.79 7.11
C ARG A 121 -16.67 7.13 7.73
N ILE A 122 -17.10 8.24 7.13
CA ILE A 122 -16.78 9.56 7.66
C ILE A 122 -17.54 9.81 8.97
N PRO A 123 -16.84 10.19 10.07
CA PRO A 123 -17.50 10.55 11.32
C PRO A 123 -18.47 11.73 11.11
N ILE A 124 -19.69 11.61 11.63
CA ILE A 124 -20.71 12.65 11.46
C ILE A 124 -20.29 13.99 12.09
N THR A 125 -19.46 13.95 13.13
CA THR A 125 -18.91 15.14 13.80
C THR A 125 -18.12 16.02 12.83
N TRP A 126 -17.50 15.45 11.80
CA TRP A 126 -16.71 16.19 10.81
C TRP A 126 -17.56 17.19 10.01
N ALA A 127 -18.86 16.92 9.83
CA ALA A 127 -19.77 17.85 9.14
C ALA A 127 -19.89 19.21 9.83
N THR A 128 -19.65 19.26 11.15
CA THR A 128 -19.69 20.49 11.95
C THR A 128 -18.31 20.99 12.36
N SER A 129 -17.25 20.22 12.06
CA SER A 129 -15.87 20.57 12.44
C SER A 129 -15.06 21.10 11.26
N TYR A 130 -15.41 20.73 10.02
CA TYR A 130 -14.62 21.05 8.84
C TYR A 130 -15.49 21.58 7.69
N GLU A 131 -14.96 22.55 6.93
CA GLU A 131 -15.62 23.15 5.75
C GLU A 131 -15.42 22.31 4.49
N ASP A 132 -14.15 21.95 4.26
CA ASP A 132 -13.66 21.36 3.02
C ASP A 132 -12.69 20.22 3.32
N PHE A 133 -12.66 19.23 2.42
CA PHE A 133 -11.77 18.09 2.47
C PHE A 133 -11.05 17.91 1.14
N TYR A 134 -9.78 17.52 1.18
CA TYR A 134 -9.02 17.17 -0.02
C TYR A 134 -7.97 16.08 0.29
N LEU A 135 -7.55 15.36 -0.73
CA LEU A 135 -6.51 14.33 -0.63
C LEU A 135 -5.23 14.83 -1.26
N SER A 136 -4.11 14.56 -0.60
CA SER A 136 -2.77 14.60 -1.19
C SER A 136 -2.36 13.19 -1.59
N CYS A 137 -1.86 13.01 -2.80
CA CYS A 137 -1.32 11.75 -3.31
C CYS A 137 0.15 11.97 -3.69
N SER A 138 1.06 11.15 -3.16
CA SER A 138 2.49 11.19 -3.51
C SER A 138 3.02 9.79 -3.86
N LEU A 139 4.09 9.78 -4.65
CA LEU A 139 4.80 8.55 -5.02
C LEU A 139 6.19 8.58 -4.43
N SER A 140 6.61 7.49 -3.77
CA SER A 140 7.94 7.40 -3.19
C SER A 140 8.63 6.06 -3.46
N HIS A 141 9.96 6.08 -3.44
CA HIS A 141 10.82 4.90 -3.46
C HIS A 141 11.97 5.10 -2.47
N GLY A 142 12.08 4.21 -1.49
CA GLY A 142 13.14 4.28 -0.47
C GLY A 142 13.09 5.57 0.39
N GLY A 143 11.89 6.12 0.58
CA GLY A 143 11.66 7.37 1.31
C GLY A 143 11.90 8.66 0.51
N LYS A 144 12.30 8.57 -0.78
CA LYS A 144 12.43 9.72 -1.68
C LYS A 144 11.20 9.85 -2.55
N GLU A 145 10.66 11.05 -2.67
CA GLU A 145 9.56 11.33 -3.60
C GLU A 145 10.02 11.25 -5.06
N LEU A 146 9.24 10.60 -5.91
CA LEU A 146 9.53 10.46 -7.35
C LEU A 146 9.12 11.71 -8.15
N CYS A 147 8.13 12.44 -7.65
CA CYS A 147 7.63 13.69 -8.21
C CYS A 147 6.85 14.45 -7.14
N SER A 148 6.53 15.72 -7.40
CA SER A 148 5.71 16.52 -6.50
C SER A 148 4.35 15.86 -6.20
N PRO A 149 3.85 15.96 -4.96
CA PRO A 149 2.52 15.46 -4.61
C PRO A 149 1.42 16.15 -5.44
N LEU A 150 0.39 15.39 -5.78
CA LEU A 150 -0.79 15.87 -6.47
C LEU A 150 -1.97 15.94 -5.50
N TYR A 151 -2.87 16.89 -5.73
CA TYR A 151 -3.99 17.15 -4.85
C TYR A 151 -5.31 17.02 -5.59
N THR A 152 -6.32 16.49 -4.90
CA THR A 152 -7.69 16.61 -5.38
C THR A 152 -8.19 18.06 -5.22
N ARG A 153 -9.29 18.37 -5.91
CA ARG A 153 -10.15 19.50 -5.57
C ARG A 153 -10.66 19.38 -4.14
N ARG A 154 -11.08 20.50 -3.58
CA ARG A 154 -11.82 20.49 -2.32
C ARG A 154 -13.21 19.91 -2.57
N ALA A 155 -13.67 19.08 -1.64
CA ALA A 155 -14.99 18.49 -1.63
C ALA A 155 -15.62 18.65 -0.25
N HIS A 156 -16.95 18.59 -0.22
CA HIS A 156 -17.73 18.77 1.01
C HIS A 156 -18.28 17.44 1.51
N PHE A 157 -18.66 17.45 2.78
CA PHE A 157 -19.39 16.37 3.40
C PHE A 157 -20.72 16.11 2.66
N SER A 158 -20.98 14.85 2.33
CA SER A 158 -22.20 14.40 1.65
C SER A 158 -22.87 13.27 2.45
N LYS A 159 -24.19 13.14 2.30
CA LYS A 159 -24.98 12.08 2.93
C LYS A 159 -25.93 11.44 1.93
N TYR A 160 -25.72 10.16 1.65
CA TYR A 160 -26.62 9.30 0.87
C TYR A 160 -27.14 8.17 1.78
N LEU A 161 -26.73 6.91 1.57
CA LEU A 161 -26.99 5.84 2.56
C LEU A 161 -26.12 6.06 3.81
N PHE A 162 -24.86 6.46 3.59
CA PHE A 162 -23.88 6.77 4.63
C PHE A 162 -23.31 8.19 4.46
N HIS A 163 -22.42 8.58 5.37
CA HIS A 163 -21.65 9.82 5.26
C HIS A 163 -20.38 9.55 4.45
N LEU A 164 -20.15 10.36 3.43
CA LEU A 164 -19.02 10.23 2.52
C LEU A 164 -18.57 11.59 2.00
N ILE A 165 -17.34 11.64 1.50
CA ILE A 165 -16.81 12.77 0.74
C ILE A 165 -16.46 12.23 -0.64
N ILE A 166 -17.04 12.82 -1.69
CA ILE A 166 -16.85 12.38 -3.06
C ILE A 166 -16.03 13.43 -3.81
N TRP A 167 -14.90 13.00 -4.36
CA TRP A 167 -14.09 13.81 -5.28
C TRP A 167 -14.37 13.46 -6.73
N ASP A 168 -14.50 12.17 -7.03
CA ASP A 168 -14.61 11.62 -8.38
C ASP A 168 -13.66 12.32 -9.35
N GLN A 169 -12.38 12.29 -9.01
CA GLN A 169 -11.34 13.03 -9.71
C GLN A 169 -10.22 12.10 -10.13
N GLN A 170 -9.90 12.13 -11.43
CA GLN A 170 -8.71 11.49 -11.95
C GLN A 170 -7.45 12.27 -11.54
N ILE A 171 -6.51 11.55 -10.94
CA ILE A 171 -5.14 11.98 -10.66
C ILE A 171 -4.24 11.35 -11.72
N CYS A 172 -3.43 12.17 -12.39
CA CYS A 172 -2.47 11.74 -13.39
C CYS A 172 -1.08 12.25 -13.00
N PHE A 173 -0.21 11.34 -12.56
CA PHE A 173 1.16 11.71 -12.21
C PHE A 173 1.99 12.02 -13.47
N PRO A 174 2.93 12.99 -13.40
CA PRO A 174 3.83 13.32 -14.50
C PRO A 174 4.97 12.29 -14.64
N ILE A 175 4.66 11.00 -14.44
CA ILE A 175 5.58 9.88 -14.55
C ILE A 175 4.92 8.75 -15.35
N GLN A 176 5.71 8.13 -16.22
CA GLN A 176 5.29 6.97 -17.00
C GLN A 176 5.52 5.68 -16.19
N VAL A 177 4.69 4.66 -16.42
CA VAL A 177 4.78 3.40 -15.66
C VAL A 177 6.13 2.70 -15.86
N ASN A 178 6.70 2.72 -17.07
CA ASN A 178 8.03 2.14 -17.33
C ASN A 178 9.18 2.83 -16.57
N ARG A 179 8.94 4.04 -16.03
CA ARG A 179 9.88 4.79 -15.20
C ARG A 179 9.64 4.60 -13.70
N LEU A 180 8.68 3.76 -13.31
CA LEU A 180 8.46 3.45 -11.91
C LEU A 180 9.46 2.39 -11.44
N PRO A 181 10.22 2.64 -10.35
CA PRO A 181 10.87 1.57 -9.60
C PRO A 181 9.86 0.52 -9.15
N ARG A 182 10.33 -0.71 -8.98
CA ARG A 182 9.48 -1.85 -8.65
C ARG A 182 8.74 -1.66 -7.32
N GLU A 183 9.43 -1.17 -6.30
CA GLU A 183 8.91 -0.97 -4.95
C GLU A 183 8.34 0.44 -4.75
N THR A 184 7.80 1.05 -5.81
CA THR A 184 7.11 2.33 -5.71
C THR A 184 5.90 2.22 -4.80
N LEU A 185 5.84 3.12 -3.82
CA LEU A 185 4.73 3.27 -2.89
C LEU A 185 3.88 4.48 -3.29
N LEU A 186 2.57 4.30 -3.32
CA LEU A 186 1.57 5.37 -3.34
C LEU A 186 1.19 5.71 -1.90
N CYS A 187 1.39 6.96 -1.50
CA CYS A 187 0.91 7.50 -0.24
C CYS A 187 -0.27 8.44 -0.50
N ALA A 188 -1.37 8.25 0.23
CA ALA A 188 -2.52 9.13 0.21
C ALA A 188 -2.82 9.67 1.61
N THR A 189 -2.94 10.98 1.74
CA THR A 189 -3.22 11.67 3.03
C THR A 189 -4.46 12.54 2.88
N LEU A 190 -5.46 12.30 3.73
CA LEU A 190 -6.69 13.08 3.81
C LEU A 190 -6.46 14.32 4.66
N TYR A 191 -6.76 15.48 4.10
CA TYR A 191 -6.72 16.76 4.79
C TYR A 191 -8.12 17.37 4.89
N ALA A 192 -8.31 18.19 5.92
CA ALA A 192 -9.51 18.99 6.10
C ALA A 192 -9.20 20.41 6.58
N LEU A 193 -10.09 21.34 6.24
CA LEU A 193 -10.02 22.74 6.69
C LEU A 193 -10.99 22.98 7.84
N PRO A 194 -10.52 23.33 9.04
CA PRO A 194 -11.39 23.57 10.20
C PRO A 194 -12.35 24.74 10.00
N ILE A 195 -13.59 24.60 10.49
CA ILE A 195 -14.57 25.70 10.53
C ILE A 195 -14.11 26.73 11.60
N PRO A 196 -14.03 28.04 11.26
CA PRO A 196 -13.72 29.08 12.24
C PRO A 196 -14.82 29.22 13.30
N LEU A 197 -14.43 29.36 14.57
CA LEU A 197 -15.39 29.67 15.64
C LEU A 197 -15.93 31.11 15.48
N PRO A 198 -17.24 31.34 15.70
CA PRO A 198 -17.78 32.69 15.71
C PRO A 198 -17.16 33.51 16.85
N GLY A 199 -16.59 34.68 16.53
CA GLY A 199 -16.10 35.66 17.51
C GLY A 199 -14.60 35.61 17.86
N SER A 200 -13.80 34.77 17.20
CA SER A 200 -12.34 34.71 17.43
C SER A 200 -11.57 35.81 16.66
N SER A 201 -10.52 36.37 17.29
CA SER A 201 -9.71 37.47 16.73
C SER A 201 -8.93 37.04 15.48
N SER A 202 -8.63 38.01 14.60
CA SER A 202 -8.10 37.79 13.23
C SER A 202 -6.83 36.91 13.17
N GLU A 203 -5.92 37.02 14.15
CA GLU A 203 -4.68 36.22 14.18
C GLU A 203 -4.89 34.78 14.67
N ALA A 204 -5.76 34.57 15.67
CA ALA A 204 -6.09 33.22 16.16
C ALA A 204 -6.86 32.40 15.11
N ASN A 205 -7.65 33.07 14.26
CA ASN A 205 -8.34 32.46 13.13
C ASN A 205 -7.38 32.05 11.99
N LYS A 206 -6.26 32.77 11.77
CA LYS A 206 -5.30 32.41 10.70
C LYS A 206 -4.58 31.09 11.01
N GLN A 207 -4.22 30.87 12.27
CA GLN A 207 -3.51 29.66 12.68
C GLN A 207 -4.41 28.41 12.70
N ARG A 208 -5.72 28.59 12.94
CA ARG A 208 -6.75 27.53 12.86
C ARG A 208 -7.28 27.22 11.46
N ARG A 209 -6.91 28.02 10.45
CA ARG A 209 -7.24 27.73 9.04
C ARG A 209 -6.21 26.85 8.34
N LEU A 210 -5.17 26.40 9.05
CA LEU A 210 -4.19 25.48 8.48
C LEU A 210 -4.87 24.12 8.23
N PRO A 211 -4.64 23.48 7.07
CA PRO A 211 -5.15 22.14 6.83
C PRO A 211 -4.68 21.15 7.90
N GLU A 212 -5.62 20.41 8.48
CA GLU A 212 -5.36 19.32 9.41
C GLU A 212 -5.29 18.00 8.64
N ALA A 213 -4.24 17.21 8.85
CA ALA A 213 -4.21 15.83 8.37
C ALA A 213 -5.15 15.00 9.24
N LEU A 214 -6.08 14.27 8.63
CA LEU A 214 -7.05 13.43 9.33
C LEU A 214 -6.63 11.95 9.33
N GLY A 215 -5.98 11.50 8.26
CA GLY A 215 -5.45 10.15 8.17
C GLY A 215 -4.68 9.92 6.89
N TRP A 216 -3.94 8.81 6.84
CA TRP A 216 -3.06 8.48 5.73
C TRP A 216 -3.03 6.98 5.45
N VAL A 217 -2.62 6.59 4.25
CA VAL A 217 -2.36 5.19 3.88
C VAL A 217 -1.25 5.12 2.84
N THR A 218 -0.42 4.08 2.95
CA THR A 218 0.67 3.81 2.00
C THR A 218 0.49 2.41 1.42
N THR A 219 0.50 2.28 0.10
CA THR A 219 0.31 1.00 -0.59
C THR A 219 1.27 0.85 -1.77
N PRO A 220 1.86 -0.34 -2.03
CA PRO A 220 2.67 -0.54 -3.21
C PRO A 220 1.80 -0.47 -4.47
N LEU A 221 2.32 0.18 -5.50
CA LEU A 221 1.68 0.19 -6.83
C LEU A 221 1.72 -1.18 -7.51
N PHE A 222 2.49 -2.10 -6.95
CA PHE A 222 3.04 -3.24 -7.63
C PHE A 222 2.92 -4.39 -6.63
N ASN A 223 2.07 -5.39 -6.89
CA ASN A 223 1.73 -6.44 -5.92
C ASN A 223 2.81 -7.54 -5.82
N PHE A 224 2.75 -8.45 -4.85
CA PHE A 224 3.77 -9.50 -4.68
C PHE A 224 4.02 -10.40 -5.92
N ARG A 225 3.07 -10.48 -6.86
CA ARG A 225 3.22 -11.21 -8.14
C ARG A 225 3.87 -10.41 -9.25
N GLN A 226 4.42 -9.25 -8.90
CA GLN A 226 5.05 -8.31 -9.80
C GLN A 226 4.09 -7.54 -10.72
N VAL A 227 2.78 -7.56 -10.47
CA VAL A 227 1.79 -6.92 -11.34
C VAL A 227 1.38 -5.55 -10.81
N LEU A 228 1.24 -4.57 -11.70
CA LEU A 228 0.74 -3.22 -11.37
C LEU A 228 -0.70 -3.32 -10.87
N THR A 229 -1.00 -2.61 -9.80
CA THR A 229 -2.33 -2.54 -9.20
C THR A 229 -3.35 -2.03 -10.22
N CYS A 230 -4.46 -2.75 -10.35
CA CYS A 230 -5.55 -2.45 -11.25
C CYS A 230 -6.92 -2.59 -10.57
N GLY A 231 -7.93 -1.95 -11.16
CA GLY A 231 -9.30 -1.97 -10.67
C GLY A 231 -9.52 -1.19 -9.37
N ARG A 232 -10.72 -1.32 -8.82
CA ARG A 232 -11.15 -0.65 -7.59
C ARG A 232 -10.41 -1.21 -6.37
N LYS A 233 -9.95 -0.33 -5.50
CA LYS A 233 -9.27 -0.62 -4.24
C LYS A 233 -9.86 0.20 -3.12
N LEU A 234 -10.13 -0.48 -2.00
CA LEU A 234 -10.46 0.15 -0.74
C LEU A 234 -9.19 0.16 0.12
N LEU A 235 -8.96 1.25 0.83
CA LEU A 235 -7.76 1.47 1.65
C LEU A 235 -8.17 2.11 2.98
N GLY A 236 -8.06 1.37 4.08
CA GLY A 236 -8.30 1.90 5.43
C GLY A 236 -7.20 2.86 5.86
N LEU A 237 -7.56 4.07 6.27
CA LEU A 237 -6.63 5.11 6.69
C LEU A 237 -6.16 4.88 8.14
N TRP A 238 -4.87 5.03 8.36
CA TRP A 238 -4.28 5.21 9.68
C TRP A 238 -4.59 6.63 10.18
N PRO A 239 -4.90 6.83 11.47
CA PRO A 239 -5.15 8.16 12.02
C PRO A 239 -3.87 9.01 11.97
N ALA A 240 -4.02 10.31 11.74
CA ALA A 240 -2.89 11.23 11.67
C ALA A 240 -2.11 11.40 12.99
N THR A 241 -2.66 10.93 14.12
CA THR A 241 -1.95 10.85 15.41
C THR A 241 -0.78 9.86 15.37
N GLN A 242 -0.77 8.94 14.41
CA GLN A 242 0.37 8.05 14.18
C GLN A 242 1.28 8.61 13.09
N GLU A 243 2.59 8.49 13.29
CA GLU A 243 3.59 8.93 12.31
C GLU A 243 3.34 8.26 10.96
N SER A 244 3.25 9.07 9.90
CA SER A 244 3.23 8.60 8.52
C SER A 244 4.61 8.08 8.15
N PRO A 245 4.77 6.78 7.85
CA PRO A 245 6.04 6.24 7.43
C PRO A 245 6.19 6.50 5.94
N SER A 246 6.63 7.70 5.56
CA SER A 246 6.92 8.06 4.16
C SER A 246 7.87 7.08 3.44
N ALA A 247 8.61 6.27 4.21
CA ALA A 247 9.53 5.23 3.74
C ALA A 247 9.10 3.78 4.02
N ARG A 248 7.95 3.51 4.68
CA ARG A 248 7.54 2.12 5.01
C ARG A 248 6.15 1.81 4.47
N TRP A 249 5.98 0.60 3.99
CA TRP A 249 4.65 0.05 3.74
C TRP A 249 4.02 -0.39 5.05
N SER A 250 2.79 0.04 5.31
CA SER A 250 1.92 -0.53 6.34
C SER A 250 0.70 -1.15 5.68
N ALA A 251 0.16 -2.20 6.30
CA ALA A 251 -1.11 -2.73 5.85
C ALA A 251 -2.21 -1.66 6.01
N PRO A 252 -3.20 -1.59 5.12
CA PRO A 252 -4.35 -0.71 5.31
C PRO A 252 -5.04 -0.98 6.67
N ASN A 253 -5.49 0.08 7.33
CA ASN A 253 -6.04 0.00 8.68
C ASN A 253 -7.49 -0.49 8.68
N PHE A 254 -7.72 -1.77 8.40
CA PHE A 254 -9.06 -2.36 8.45
C PHE A 254 -9.45 -2.93 9.82
N HIS A 255 -8.47 -3.09 10.72
CA HIS A 255 -8.70 -3.63 12.06
C HIS A 255 -9.49 -2.68 12.97
N GLN A 256 -9.36 -1.37 12.73
CA GLN A 256 -10.12 -0.36 13.47
C GLN A 256 -11.49 -0.15 12.82
N PRO A 257 -12.60 -0.39 13.54
CA PRO A 257 -13.95 -0.32 12.97
C PRO A 257 -14.33 1.10 12.49
N ASP A 258 -13.72 2.11 13.08
CA ASP A 258 -13.90 3.53 12.80
C ASP A 258 -12.89 4.11 11.79
N SER A 259 -12.00 3.28 11.21
CA SER A 259 -11.10 3.74 10.16
C SER A 259 -11.88 4.24 8.94
N VAL A 260 -11.55 5.45 8.49
CA VAL A 260 -12.01 6.00 7.22
C VAL A 260 -11.47 5.14 6.08
N ILE A 261 -12.34 4.79 5.13
CA ILE A 261 -11.95 3.95 3.99
C ILE A 261 -11.87 4.82 2.74
N LEU A 262 -10.67 4.96 2.16
CA LEU A 262 -10.46 5.59 0.87
C LEU A 262 -10.73 4.61 -0.27
N GLN A 263 -11.51 5.03 -1.26
CA GLN A 263 -11.71 4.31 -2.51
C GLN A 263 -10.90 4.95 -3.64
N ILE A 264 -10.04 4.13 -4.26
CA ILE A 264 -9.28 4.48 -5.47
C ILE A 264 -9.63 3.49 -6.58
N ASP A 265 -9.98 4.03 -7.75
CA ASP A 265 -10.32 3.25 -8.93
C ASP A 265 -9.15 3.35 -9.93
N PHE A 266 -8.30 2.32 -9.96
CA PHE A 266 -7.25 2.19 -10.97
C PHE A 266 -7.87 1.74 -12.30
N PRO A 267 -7.31 2.16 -13.45
CA PRO A 267 -7.79 1.71 -14.75
C PRO A 267 -7.83 0.18 -14.83
N THR A 268 -8.98 -0.36 -15.22
CA THR A 268 -9.09 -1.76 -15.63
C THR A 268 -8.41 -1.91 -16.99
N SER A 269 -7.40 -2.77 -17.06
CA SER A 269 -6.73 -3.14 -18.31
C SER A 269 -7.28 -4.46 -18.85
N ALA A 270 -7.09 -4.70 -20.15
CA ALA A 270 -7.35 -6.01 -20.77
C ALA A 270 -6.19 -7.00 -20.56
N PHE A 271 -5.07 -6.53 -20.02
CA PHE A 271 -3.84 -7.29 -19.78
C PHE A 271 -3.19 -6.87 -18.45
N ASP A 272 -2.45 -7.79 -17.84
CA ASP A 272 -1.66 -7.49 -16.65
C ASP A 272 -0.37 -6.75 -17.03
N ILE A 273 -0.09 -5.63 -16.38
CA ILE A 273 1.21 -4.94 -16.52
C ILE A 273 2.16 -5.52 -15.48
N LYS A 274 3.16 -6.28 -15.92
CA LYS A 274 4.09 -7.00 -15.03
C LYS A 274 5.49 -6.40 -15.07
N PHE A 275 6.07 -6.18 -13.88
CA PHE A 275 7.46 -5.78 -13.73
C PHE A 275 8.38 -6.99 -13.78
N THR A 276 9.09 -7.18 -14.89
CA THR A 276 10.14 -8.20 -15.00
C THR A 276 11.47 -7.58 -14.60
N SER A 277 12.14 -8.09 -13.56
CA SER A 277 13.49 -7.63 -13.19
C SER A 277 14.47 -7.93 -14.33
N PRO A 278 15.25 -6.94 -14.81
CA PRO A 278 16.22 -7.20 -15.85
C PRO A 278 17.41 -8.00 -15.30
N PRO A 279 18.11 -8.77 -16.15
CA PRO A 279 19.42 -9.28 -15.77
C PRO A 279 20.39 -8.11 -15.60
N GLY A 280 21.38 -8.29 -14.71
CA GLY A 280 22.51 -7.36 -14.65
C GLY A 280 23.27 -7.31 -15.98
N ASP A 281 23.79 -6.14 -16.31
CA ASP A 281 24.62 -5.96 -17.49
C ASP A 281 25.79 -6.95 -17.53
N LYS A 282 26.08 -7.43 -18.76
CA LYS A 282 27.22 -8.34 -18.99
C LYS A 282 28.55 -7.65 -18.73
N PHE A 283 28.59 -6.32 -18.92
CA PHE A 283 29.77 -5.50 -18.73
C PHE A 283 29.54 -4.56 -17.56
N SER A 284 30.33 -4.76 -16.50
CA SER A 284 30.47 -3.80 -15.41
C SER A 284 31.95 -3.76 -15.05
N PRO A 285 32.66 -2.64 -15.32
CA PRO A 285 34.10 -2.58 -15.14
C PRO A 285 34.46 -2.47 -13.66
N ARG A 286 35.59 -3.07 -13.29
CA ARG A 286 36.22 -2.91 -11.98
C ARG A 286 37.56 -2.22 -12.15
N TYR A 287 37.59 -0.92 -11.91
CA TYR A 287 38.81 -0.13 -12.03
C TYR A 287 39.61 -0.13 -10.74
N VAL A 288 40.93 0.05 -10.87
CA VAL A 288 41.85 0.14 -9.73
C VAL A 288 41.74 1.55 -9.14
N PHE A 289 41.40 1.67 -7.85
CA PHE A 289 41.21 2.97 -7.19
C PHE A 289 42.41 3.92 -7.36
N GLY A 290 43.63 3.39 -7.36
CA GLY A 290 44.87 4.15 -7.53
C GLY A 290 45.06 4.78 -8.91
N SER A 291 44.29 4.39 -9.94
CA SER A 291 44.37 5.02 -11.28
C SER A 291 43.59 6.33 -11.39
N LEU A 292 42.86 6.74 -10.34
CA LEU A 292 42.22 8.05 -10.25
C LEU A 292 43.24 9.15 -9.98
N ARG A 293 42.90 10.39 -10.32
CA ARG A 293 43.67 11.58 -9.90
C ARG A 293 43.72 11.66 -8.38
N GLU A 294 44.82 12.13 -7.81
CA GLU A 294 45.00 12.20 -6.35
C GLU A 294 43.90 13.00 -5.64
N GLU A 295 43.41 14.07 -6.28
CA GLU A 295 42.29 14.86 -5.78
C GLU A 295 41.00 14.03 -5.68
N ASP A 296 40.64 13.32 -6.76
CA ASP A 296 39.48 12.42 -6.80
C ASP A 296 39.61 11.33 -5.72
N GLN A 297 40.80 10.75 -5.56
CA GLN A 297 41.07 9.75 -4.53
C GLN A 297 40.84 10.30 -3.13
N ARG A 298 41.34 11.51 -2.83
CA ARG A 298 41.19 12.15 -1.51
C ARG A 298 39.72 12.43 -1.21
N VAL A 299 39.00 12.99 -2.19
CA VAL A 299 37.57 13.30 -2.06
C VAL A 299 36.76 12.03 -1.85
N LEU A 300 36.92 11.01 -2.70
CA LEU A 300 36.16 9.77 -2.58
C LEU A 300 36.43 9.06 -1.25
N LYS A 301 37.70 9.00 -0.79
CA LYS A 301 38.02 8.46 0.54
C LYS A 301 37.30 9.20 1.66
N ASN A 302 37.23 10.52 1.59
CA ASN A 302 36.50 11.31 2.59
C ASN A 302 35.00 11.03 2.57
N ILE A 303 34.41 10.88 1.38
CA ILE A 303 32.98 10.55 1.25
C ILE A 303 32.71 9.11 1.76
N MET A 304 33.54 8.14 1.37
CA MET A 304 33.37 6.73 1.72
C MET A 304 33.59 6.42 3.20
N ARG A 305 34.23 7.34 3.94
CA ARG A 305 34.39 7.27 5.41
C ARG A 305 33.20 7.82 6.19
N LYS A 306 32.16 8.36 5.52
CA LYS A 306 30.97 8.85 6.20
C LYS A 306 30.17 7.68 6.77
N GLU A 307 29.95 7.70 8.08
CA GLU A 307 29.25 6.64 8.82
C GLU A 307 27.72 6.63 8.60
N SER A 308 27.15 7.69 8.00
CA SER A 308 25.71 7.79 7.78
C SER A 308 25.36 8.41 6.43
N LEU A 309 24.33 7.85 5.80
CA LEU A 309 23.75 8.34 4.55
C LEU A 309 23.25 9.79 4.67
N TYR A 310 22.87 10.22 5.88
CA TYR A 310 22.40 11.57 6.16
C TYR A 310 23.44 12.64 5.79
N TRP A 311 24.72 12.33 5.94
CA TRP A 311 25.81 13.26 5.66
C TRP A 311 26.19 13.35 4.17
N LEU A 312 25.53 12.60 3.28
CA LEU A 312 25.78 12.65 1.84
C LEU A 312 25.06 13.83 1.20
N THR A 313 25.85 14.81 0.75
CA THR A 313 25.34 15.91 -0.09
C THR A 313 25.05 15.41 -1.50
N ASP A 314 24.26 16.14 -2.28
CA ASP A 314 23.99 15.75 -3.68
C ASP A 314 25.25 15.80 -4.56
N ALA A 315 26.21 16.68 -4.22
CA ALA A 315 27.52 16.69 -4.85
C ALA A 315 28.32 15.41 -4.53
N ASP A 316 28.26 14.92 -3.29
CA ASP A 316 28.89 13.66 -2.91
C ASP A 316 28.27 12.48 -3.66
N LYS A 317 26.92 12.43 -3.71
CA LYS A 317 26.19 11.36 -4.42
C LYS A 317 26.57 11.32 -5.90
N LYS A 318 26.57 12.48 -6.55
CA LYS A 318 26.97 12.59 -7.97
C LYS A 318 28.39 12.05 -8.19
N ARG A 319 29.35 12.48 -7.36
CA ARG A 319 30.76 12.04 -7.45
C ARG A 319 30.92 10.54 -7.20
N LEU A 320 30.26 10.01 -6.18
CA LEU A 320 30.26 8.57 -5.88
C LEU A 320 29.73 7.77 -7.07
N TRP A 321 28.59 8.17 -7.62
CA TRP A 321 27.97 7.45 -8.73
C TRP A 321 28.82 7.49 -10.00
N GLU A 322 29.37 8.66 -10.36
CA GLU A 322 30.28 8.82 -11.51
C GLU A 322 31.54 7.94 -11.39
N LYS A 323 32.00 7.68 -10.17
CA LYS A 323 33.22 6.91 -9.88
C LYS A 323 32.94 5.53 -9.25
N ARG A 324 31.70 5.03 -9.32
CA ARG A 324 31.24 3.80 -8.63
C ARG A 324 32.12 2.57 -8.87
N TYR A 325 32.61 2.42 -10.11
CA TYR A 325 33.48 1.31 -10.53
C TYR A 325 34.90 1.33 -9.92
N TYR A 326 35.26 2.38 -9.18
CA TYR A 326 36.52 2.47 -8.42
C TYR A 326 36.32 2.14 -6.93
N CYS A 327 35.06 2.14 -6.45
CA CYS A 327 34.75 2.07 -5.02
C CYS A 327 34.85 0.64 -4.42
N HIS A 328 35.09 -0.39 -5.24
CA HIS A 328 35.17 -1.79 -4.80
C HIS A 328 36.28 -2.11 -3.80
N LEU A 329 37.24 -1.18 -3.58
CA LEU A 329 38.30 -1.37 -2.60
C LEU A 329 37.76 -1.34 -1.16
N GLU A 330 36.76 -0.51 -0.90
CA GLU A 330 36.15 -0.34 0.41
C GLU A 330 34.76 -0.98 0.40
N VAL A 331 34.66 -2.20 0.93
CA VAL A 331 33.45 -3.02 0.83
C VAL A 331 32.26 -2.34 1.52
N SER A 332 32.51 -1.67 2.65
CA SER A 332 31.54 -0.92 3.46
C SER A 332 30.95 0.30 2.73
N SER A 333 31.51 0.71 1.58
CA SER A 333 31.03 1.88 0.84
C SER A 333 29.79 1.61 -0.04
N LEU A 334 29.41 0.36 -0.27
CA LEU A 334 28.29 0.03 -1.16
C LEU A 334 26.96 0.71 -0.77
N PRO A 335 26.53 0.78 0.51
CA PRO A 335 25.33 1.51 0.88
C PRO A 335 25.39 2.98 0.43
N LEU A 336 26.56 3.63 0.52
CA LEU A 336 26.78 4.99 0.05
C LEU A 336 26.65 5.06 -1.48
N VAL A 337 27.24 4.11 -2.20
CA VAL A 337 27.17 4.03 -3.67
C VAL A 337 25.73 3.80 -4.14
N LEU A 338 25.00 2.86 -3.55
CA LEU A 338 23.60 2.57 -3.90
C LEU A 338 22.65 3.73 -3.53
N ALA A 339 22.86 4.39 -2.39
CA ALA A 339 22.10 5.58 -2.00
C ALA A 339 22.33 6.77 -2.95
N SER A 340 23.45 6.73 -3.68
CA SER A 340 23.88 7.71 -4.66
C SER A 340 23.41 7.40 -6.09
N ALA A 341 22.76 6.26 -6.33
CA ALA A 341 22.17 5.95 -7.63
C ALA A 341 21.19 7.08 -8.05
N PRO A 342 21.32 7.61 -9.28
CA PRO A 342 20.55 8.77 -9.72
C PRO A 342 19.08 8.43 -9.97
N SER A 343 18.79 7.16 -10.28
CA SER A 343 17.44 6.66 -10.50
C SER A 343 17.40 5.15 -10.27
N TRP A 344 16.23 4.66 -9.87
CA TRP A 344 15.89 3.24 -9.74
C TRP A 344 14.86 2.81 -10.81
N GLU A 345 14.76 3.61 -11.88
CA GLU A 345 14.03 3.26 -13.09
C GLU A 345 14.53 1.94 -13.68
N TRP A 346 13.64 1.21 -14.35
CA TRP A 346 13.96 -0.10 -14.94
C TRP A 346 15.23 -0.05 -15.80
N ALA A 347 15.42 1.02 -16.57
CA ALA A 347 16.57 1.21 -17.46
C ALA A 347 17.93 1.33 -16.72
N CYS A 348 17.92 1.69 -15.43
CA CYS A 348 19.13 1.80 -14.62
C CYS A 348 19.48 0.50 -13.87
N LEU A 349 18.52 -0.41 -13.72
CA LEU A 349 18.69 -1.64 -12.94
C LEU A 349 19.77 -2.59 -13.49
N PRO A 350 19.95 -2.77 -14.82
CA PRO A 350 21.02 -3.64 -15.33
C PRO A 350 22.41 -3.27 -14.80
N ASP A 351 22.76 -1.97 -14.80
CA ASP A 351 24.05 -1.49 -14.29
C ASP A 351 24.14 -1.63 -12.76
N ILE A 352 23.08 -1.25 -12.03
CA ILE A 352 23.02 -1.38 -10.57
C ILE A 352 23.20 -2.85 -10.16
N TYR A 353 22.50 -3.76 -10.81
CA TYR A 353 22.54 -5.19 -10.49
C TYR A 353 23.87 -5.83 -10.90
N ALA A 354 24.48 -5.38 -12.00
CA ALA A 354 25.83 -5.82 -12.36
C ALA A 354 26.87 -5.36 -11.34
N LEU A 355 26.81 -4.09 -10.91
CA LEU A 355 27.67 -3.55 -9.86
C LEU A 355 27.50 -4.31 -8.52
N LEU A 356 26.26 -4.55 -8.12
CA LEU A 356 25.91 -5.28 -6.89
C LEU A 356 26.45 -6.71 -6.91
N LYS A 357 26.29 -7.43 -8.03
CA LYS A 357 26.75 -8.81 -8.19
C LYS A 357 28.27 -8.95 -8.14
N GLN A 358 29.00 -7.93 -8.58
CA GLN A 358 30.46 -7.90 -8.53
C GLN A 358 31.02 -7.47 -7.17
N TRP A 359 30.17 -6.99 -6.27
CA TRP A 359 30.61 -6.56 -4.96
C TRP A 359 31.09 -7.75 -4.14
N THR A 360 32.24 -7.58 -3.48
CA THR A 360 32.77 -8.60 -2.58
C THR A 360 31.84 -8.79 -1.40
N HIS A 361 31.83 -10.01 -0.83
CA HIS A 361 31.04 -10.32 0.36
C HIS A 361 31.28 -9.28 1.46
N MET A 362 30.19 -8.73 1.97
CA MET A 362 30.18 -7.64 2.95
C MET A 362 30.02 -8.19 4.36
N ASN A 363 30.60 -7.50 5.35
CA ASN A 363 30.37 -7.84 6.75
C ASN A 363 28.88 -7.69 7.12
N HIS A 364 28.47 -8.38 8.18
CA HIS A 364 27.05 -8.49 8.54
C HIS A 364 26.44 -7.17 9.04
N GLN A 365 27.24 -6.28 9.62
CA GLN A 365 26.77 -4.98 10.13
C GLN A 365 26.40 -4.04 8.97
N ASP A 366 27.27 -3.94 7.96
CA ASP A 366 26.99 -3.14 6.77
C ASP A 366 25.85 -3.76 5.95
N ALA A 367 25.80 -5.09 5.86
CA ALA A 367 24.73 -5.81 5.17
C ALA A 367 23.35 -5.57 5.84
N LEU A 368 23.31 -5.48 7.17
CA LEU A 368 22.10 -5.11 7.91
C LEU A 368 21.60 -3.71 7.52
N GLY A 369 22.52 -2.77 7.24
CA GLY A 369 22.19 -1.43 6.74
C GLY A 369 21.42 -1.45 5.42
N LEU A 370 21.70 -2.43 4.54
CA LEU A 370 20.98 -2.63 3.27
C LEU A 370 19.57 -3.21 3.46
N LEU A 371 19.19 -3.61 4.67
CA LEU A 371 17.82 -4.00 5.03
C LEU A 371 16.99 -2.85 5.62
N HIS A 372 17.52 -1.62 5.62
CA HIS A 372 16.79 -0.42 6.02
C HIS A 372 15.75 0.01 4.96
N ALA A 373 14.82 0.90 5.34
CA ALA A 373 13.80 1.47 4.45
C ALA A 373 14.35 2.18 3.21
N THR A 374 15.59 2.70 3.30
CA THR A 374 16.26 3.42 2.20
C THR A 374 16.57 2.52 1.01
N PHE A 375 16.65 1.20 1.22
CA PHE A 375 16.97 0.20 0.20
C PHE A 375 15.80 -0.78 0.09
N PRO A 376 14.70 -0.39 -0.58
CA PRO A 376 13.53 -1.26 -0.75
C PRO A 376 13.73 -2.31 -1.86
N ASP A 377 14.67 -2.07 -2.79
CA ASP A 377 14.92 -2.95 -3.95
C ASP A 377 15.18 -4.40 -3.52
N GLN A 378 14.45 -5.32 -4.13
CA GLN A 378 14.47 -6.73 -3.75
C GLN A 378 15.77 -7.46 -4.11
N GLU A 379 16.54 -7.00 -5.10
CA GLU A 379 17.86 -7.56 -5.42
C GLU A 379 18.89 -7.16 -4.37
N VAL A 380 18.91 -5.88 -3.98
CA VAL A 380 19.76 -5.37 -2.89
C VAL A 380 19.47 -6.12 -1.60
N ARG A 381 18.19 -6.23 -1.22
CA ARG A 381 17.78 -6.94 0.00
C ARG A 381 18.14 -8.41 -0.03
N ARG A 382 17.97 -9.08 -1.17
CA ARG A 382 18.36 -10.49 -1.32
C ARG A 382 19.86 -10.68 -1.20
N MET A 383 20.67 -9.79 -1.78
CA MET A 383 22.13 -9.84 -1.64
C MET A 383 22.54 -9.65 -0.18
N ALA A 384 21.92 -8.68 0.52
CA ALA A 384 22.16 -8.45 1.94
C ALA A 384 21.83 -9.70 2.79
N VAL A 385 20.68 -10.32 2.55
CA VAL A 385 20.28 -11.57 3.23
C VAL A 385 21.24 -12.72 2.88
N GLN A 386 21.73 -12.80 1.64
CA GLN A 386 22.73 -13.80 1.25
C GLN A 386 24.04 -13.62 2.02
N TRP A 387 24.49 -12.38 2.23
CA TRP A 387 25.70 -12.11 3.01
C TRP A 387 25.51 -12.42 4.50
N ILE A 388 24.37 -12.03 5.08
CA ILE A 388 23.97 -12.36 6.46
C ILE A 388 23.81 -13.86 6.65
N GLY A 389 23.45 -14.61 5.60
CA GLY A 389 23.26 -16.05 5.63
C GLY A 389 24.50 -16.86 5.98
N SER A 390 25.70 -16.26 5.99
CA SER A 390 26.93 -16.92 6.47
C SER A 390 27.10 -16.94 7.98
N LEU A 391 26.26 -16.23 8.75
CA LEU A 391 26.27 -16.27 10.23
C LEU A 391 26.05 -17.70 10.74
N SER A 392 26.68 -18.05 11.86
CA SER A 392 26.28 -19.22 12.64
C SER A 392 24.95 -18.98 13.35
N ASP A 393 24.26 -20.04 13.81
CA ASP A 393 23.02 -19.87 14.58
C ASP A 393 23.25 -19.14 15.91
N ALA A 394 24.44 -19.27 16.51
CA ALA A 394 24.79 -18.56 17.73
C ALA A 394 24.93 -17.06 17.48
N GLU A 395 25.69 -16.64 16.47
CA GLU A 395 25.85 -15.23 16.12
C GLU A 395 24.54 -14.64 15.60
N LEU A 396 23.70 -15.43 14.90
CA LEU A 396 22.40 -14.97 14.45
C LEU A 396 21.53 -14.46 15.60
N LEU A 397 21.60 -15.07 16.79
CA LEU A 397 20.81 -14.63 17.95
C LEU A 397 21.16 -13.19 18.36
N ASP A 398 22.42 -12.76 18.19
CA ASP A 398 22.86 -11.40 18.51
C ASP A 398 22.28 -10.35 17.54
N TYR A 399 22.01 -10.75 16.29
CA TYR A 399 21.44 -9.89 15.24
C TYR A 399 19.92 -10.07 15.06
N LEU A 400 19.33 -11.10 15.67
CA LEU A 400 17.93 -11.48 15.46
C LEU A 400 16.94 -10.34 15.80
N PRO A 401 17.11 -9.58 16.90
CA PRO A 401 16.23 -8.44 17.18
C PRO A 401 16.20 -7.41 16.04
N GLN A 402 17.36 -7.06 15.50
CA GLN A 402 17.51 -6.08 14.43
C GLN A 402 16.90 -6.61 13.12
N LEU A 403 17.09 -7.89 12.82
CA LEU A 403 16.47 -8.54 11.67
C LEU A 403 14.94 -8.58 11.79
N VAL A 404 14.39 -8.82 12.98
CA VAL A 404 12.94 -8.75 13.24
C VAL A 404 12.41 -7.33 13.07
N GLN A 405 13.18 -6.30 13.41
CA GLN A 405 12.80 -4.91 13.10
C GLN A 405 12.87 -4.61 11.61
N ALA A 406 13.88 -5.15 10.90
CA ALA A 406 14.02 -4.97 9.46
C ALA A 406 12.85 -5.56 8.65
N LEU A 407 12.11 -6.52 9.22
CA LEU A 407 10.85 -7.01 8.65
C LEU A 407 9.82 -5.90 8.46
N LYS A 408 9.85 -4.79 9.21
CA LYS A 408 8.93 -3.65 9.01
C LYS A 408 9.17 -2.93 7.68
N TYR A 409 10.37 -3.06 7.13
CA TYR A 409 10.77 -2.40 5.89
C TYR A 409 10.56 -3.27 4.65
N GLU A 410 10.11 -4.50 4.81
CA GLU A 410 9.73 -5.33 3.66
C GLU A 410 8.48 -4.77 2.98
N CYS A 411 8.48 -4.73 1.64
CA CYS A 411 7.32 -4.30 0.87
C CYS A 411 6.22 -5.40 0.85
N TYR A 412 6.62 -6.67 0.89
CA TYR A 412 5.75 -7.83 0.78
C TYR A 412 5.92 -8.77 1.97
N LEU A 413 4.89 -9.57 2.28
CA LEU A 413 4.97 -10.59 3.33
C LEU A 413 5.94 -11.72 2.97
N ASP A 414 5.97 -12.12 1.71
CA ASP A 414 6.96 -13.07 1.21
C ASP A 414 8.18 -12.30 0.70
N SER A 415 9.29 -12.39 1.45
CA SER A 415 10.54 -11.71 1.15
C SER A 415 11.76 -12.60 1.41
N PRO A 416 12.95 -12.26 0.87
CA PRO A 416 14.19 -12.97 1.19
C PRO A 416 14.47 -13.06 2.70
N LEU A 417 14.24 -11.97 3.44
CA LEU A 417 14.48 -11.93 4.89
C LEU A 417 13.51 -12.83 5.64
N VAL A 418 12.22 -12.78 5.30
CA VAL A 418 11.20 -13.64 5.92
C VAL A 418 11.54 -15.12 5.69
N ARG A 419 11.87 -15.50 4.46
CA ARG A 419 12.25 -16.88 4.13
C ARG A 419 13.50 -17.32 4.87
N PHE A 420 14.50 -16.44 4.98
CA PHE A 420 15.72 -16.71 5.73
C PHE A 420 15.43 -16.97 7.21
N LEU A 421 14.70 -16.06 7.87
CA LEU A 421 14.38 -16.18 9.30
C LEU A 421 13.54 -17.43 9.60
N LEU A 422 12.52 -17.72 8.79
CA LEU A 422 11.71 -18.94 8.94
C LEU A 422 12.55 -20.21 8.73
N LYS A 423 13.41 -20.24 7.71
CA LYS A 423 14.31 -21.40 7.48
C LYS A 423 15.24 -21.64 8.66
N ARG A 424 15.81 -20.57 9.23
CA ARG A 424 16.72 -20.65 10.38
C ARG A 424 15.99 -21.07 11.63
N ALA A 425 14.81 -20.50 11.89
CA ALA A 425 13.97 -20.89 13.01
C ALA A 425 13.65 -22.40 12.97
N VAL A 426 13.13 -22.91 11.85
CA VAL A 426 12.78 -24.34 11.72
C VAL A 426 13.99 -25.27 11.91
N SER A 427 15.22 -24.77 11.78
CA SER A 427 16.44 -25.55 11.91
C SER A 427 17.08 -25.52 13.32
N ASP A 428 16.82 -24.49 14.14
CA ASP A 428 17.39 -24.33 15.49
C ASP A 428 16.30 -23.90 16.50
N LEU A 429 16.14 -24.68 17.57
CA LEU A 429 15.12 -24.46 18.61
C LEU A 429 15.30 -23.13 19.37
N ARG A 430 16.55 -22.69 19.60
CA ARG A 430 16.83 -21.42 20.26
C ARG A 430 16.42 -20.28 19.35
N VAL A 431 16.80 -20.34 18.08
CA VAL A 431 16.38 -19.34 17.07
C VAL A 431 14.86 -19.28 17.00
N THR A 432 14.15 -20.42 16.94
CA THR A 432 12.68 -20.44 16.98
C THR A 432 12.13 -19.77 18.25
N HIS A 433 12.68 -20.10 19.41
CA HIS A 433 12.22 -19.57 20.68
C HIS A 433 12.36 -18.04 20.76
N TYR A 434 13.54 -17.50 20.46
CA TYR A 434 13.75 -16.05 20.46
C TYR A 434 12.95 -15.35 19.37
N PHE A 435 12.86 -15.94 18.17
CA PHE A 435 12.08 -15.38 17.07
C PHE A 435 10.59 -15.28 17.42
N PHE A 436 10.02 -16.32 18.05
CA PHE A 436 8.63 -16.29 18.53
C PHE A 436 8.39 -15.12 19.48
N TRP A 437 9.24 -14.96 20.50
CA TRP A 437 9.06 -13.90 21.50
C TRP A 437 9.25 -12.50 20.94
N LEU A 438 10.20 -12.31 20.02
CA LEU A 438 10.39 -11.03 19.33
C LEU A 438 9.18 -10.68 18.45
N LEU A 439 8.61 -11.64 17.72
CA LEU A 439 7.39 -11.43 16.95
C LEU A 439 6.18 -11.15 17.86
N LYS A 440 6.08 -11.88 18.98
CA LYS A 440 5.01 -11.71 19.97
C LYS A 440 5.03 -10.32 20.59
N ASP A 441 6.22 -9.82 20.95
CA ASP A 441 6.38 -8.45 21.45
C ASP A 441 6.02 -7.42 20.37
N GLY A 442 6.41 -7.69 19.11
CA GLY A 442 6.08 -6.86 17.96
C GLY A 442 4.58 -6.65 17.71
N LEU A 443 3.71 -7.53 18.23
CA LEU A 443 2.25 -7.37 18.12
C LEU A 443 1.71 -6.09 18.77
N LYS A 444 2.46 -5.48 19.69
CA LYS A 444 2.09 -4.19 20.32
C LYS A 444 2.14 -3.02 19.33
N ASP A 445 2.90 -3.15 18.24
CA ASP A 445 2.99 -2.14 17.20
C ASP A 445 1.78 -2.27 16.26
N SER A 446 0.78 -1.41 16.44
CA SER A 446 -0.48 -1.50 15.69
C SER A 446 -0.29 -1.53 14.17
N GLN A 447 0.69 -0.79 13.64
CA GLN A 447 0.92 -0.66 12.19
C GLN A 447 1.46 -1.93 11.53
N PHE A 448 2.23 -2.72 12.30
CA PHE A 448 2.91 -3.92 11.80
C PHE A 448 2.40 -5.21 12.46
N SER A 449 1.45 -5.09 13.40
CA SER A 449 0.87 -6.20 14.15
C SER A 449 0.41 -7.33 13.23
N ILE A 450 -0.34 -7.02 12.16
CA ILE A 450 -0.86 -8.01 11.22
C ILE A 450 0.27 -8.79 10.50
N ARG A 451 1.36 -8.12 10.13
CA ARG A 451 2.53 -8.78 9.55
C ARG A 451 3.14 -9.76 10.54
N TYR A 452 3.30 -9.35 11.79
CA TYR A 452 3.83 -10.23 12.84
C TYR A 452 2.87 -11.37 13.18
N GLN A 453 1.55 -11.17 13.11
CA GLN A 453 0.55 -12.24 13.26
C GLN A 453 0.71 -13.30 12.17
N TYR A 454 0.84 -12.90 10.90
CA TYR A 454 1.07 -13.84 9.80
C TYR A 454 2.37 -14.64 9.97
N LEU A 455 3.45 -13.99 10.41
CA LEU A 455 4.72 -14.65 10.66
C LEU A 455 4.66 -15.60 11.87
N LEU A 456 3.98 -15.21 12.95
CA LEU A 456 3.73 -16.09 14.10
C LEU A 456 2.91 -17.32 13.68
N ALA A 457 1.86 -17.13 12.88
CA ALA A 457 1.05 -18.23 12.36
C ALA A 457 1.92 -19.19 11.53
N ALA A 458 2.75 -18.68 10.62
CA ALA A 458 3.68 -19.49 9.84
C ALA A 458 4.67 -20.25 10.73
N LEU A 459 5.27 -19.58 11.72
CA LEU A 459 6.21 -20.20 12.66
C LEU A 459 5.55 -21.33 13.47
N LEU A 460 4.35 -21.08 14.00
CA LEU A 460 3.58 -22.05 14.80
C LEU A 460 3.09 -23.24 13.98
N CYS A 461 2.87 -23.06 12.68
CA CYS A 461 2.58 -24.16 11.76
C CYS A 461 3.82 -25.04 11.51
N CYS A 462 5.03 -24.46 11.55
CA CYS A 462 6.26 -25.16 11.22
C CYS A 462 7.01 -25.73 12.44
N CYS A 463 6.79 -25.21 13.66
CA CYS A 463 7.61 -25.56 14.83
C CYS A 463 7.26 -26.90 15.51
N GLY A 464 6.20 -27.57 15.03
CA GLY A 464 5.74 -28.85 15.57
C GLY A 464 4.91 -28.73 16.85
N LYS A 465 4.16 -29.80 17.16
CA LYS A 465 3.18 -29.81 18.25
C LYS A 465 3.80 -29.56 19.63
N GLY A 466 4.93 -30.21 19.95
CA GLY A 466 5.56 -30.10 21.27
C GLY A 466 6.03 -28.68 21.60
N LEU A 467 6.69 -28.00 20.67
CA LEU A 467 7.14 -26.62 20.89
C LEU A 467 5.98 -25.63 20.93
N ARG A 468 4.94 -25.85 20.12
CA ARG A 468 3.70 -25.07 20.19
C ARG A 468 3.00 -25.19 21.54
N GLU A 469 2.95 -26.39 22.12
CA GLU A 469 2.41 -26.61 23.47
C GLU A 469 3.25 -25.92 24.55
N GLU A 470 4.58 -25.91 24.40
CA GLU A 470 5.48 -25.16 25.29
C GLU A 470 5.23 -23.64 25.21
N PHE A 471 5.13 -23.07 24.01
CA PHE A 471 4.78 -21.65 23.86
C PHE A 471 3.43 -21.31 24.48
N ASN A 472 2.43 -22.18 24.31
CA ASN A 472 1.15 -21.99 24.96
C ASN A 472 1.32 -21.96 26.48
N ARG A 473 2.05 -22.91 27.07
CA ARG A 473 2.31 -22.96 28.52
C ARG A 473 3.03 -21.72 29.05
N GLN A 474 3.96 -21.14 28.30
CA GLN A 474 4.68 -19.93 28.70
C GLN A 474 3.86 -18.64 28.53
N CYS A 475 2.81 -18.67 27.71
CA CYS A 475 1.91 -17.53 27.51
C CYS A 475 0.83 -17.41 28.59
N TRP A 476 0.60 -18.49 29.36
CA TRP A 476 -0.24 -18.53 30.56
C TRP A 476 0.61 -18.33 31.80
#